data_AF-A0A0N4V924-F1
#
_entry.id   AF-A0A0N4V924-F1
#
_cell.length_a   1.000
_cell.length_b   1.000
_cell.length_c   1.000
_cell.angle_alpha   90.00
_cell.angle_beta   90.00
_cell.angle_gamma   90.00
#
_symmetry.space_group_name_H-M   'P 1'
#
loop_
_entity.id
_entity.type
_entity.pdbx_description
1 polymer ?
#
loop_
_entity_poly.entity_id
_entity_poly.type
_entity_poly.pdbx_seq_one_letter_code
_entity_poly.pdbx_strand_id
1 'polypeptide(L)'
;MPKYSNAVVGEQYWTVVNRDGTLPLGRSSDEFIRMDSSGSCSDLRNAFVAFWSVNDHFGHYETFGQAHLENNQVCAQFSHRDGSTKRLCGGFRILSRSKYNQISNPFIFVRAEQASVHDAVTYLGKQPAKLTNRRTGESFYGTAKISEKIARGVDKKGDNVEVIFLLSVPPSKFFCST
;
A
#
# COMPACT_ATOMS: atom_id res chain seq x y z
N MET A 1 -17.38 -21.52 18.50
CA MET A 1 -17.50 -20.27 17.74
C MET A 1 -16.31 -20.19 16.79
N PRO A 2 -16.48 -20.01 15.47
CA PRO A 2 -15.33 -19.88 14.59
C PRO A 2 -14.65 -18.53 14.84
N LYS A 3 -13.33 -18.55 15.09
CA LYS A 3 -12.50 -17.36 15.19
C LYS A 3 -12.38 -16.74 13.79
N TYR A 4 -12.95 -15.55 13.62
CA TYR A 4 -12.77 -14.74 12.41
C TYR A 4 -11.29 -14.35 12.29
N SER A 5 -10.55 -14.98 11.37
CA SER A 5 -9.16 -14.61 11.08
C SER A 5 -9.14 -13.66 9.90
N ASN A 6 -8.70 -12.42 10.10
CA ASN A 6 -8.34 -11.54 8.99
C ASN A 6 -7.31 -12.25 8.11
N ALA A 7 -7.40 -12.10 6.79
CA ALA A 7 -6.39 -12.65 5.88
C ALA A 7 -5.06 -11.92 6.10
N VAL A 8 -4.05 -12.63 6.62
CA VAL A 8 -2.71 -12.05 6.88
C VAL A 8 -1.80 -12.37 5.70
N VAL A 9 -1.17 -11.35 5.11
CA VAL A 9 -0.10 -11.52 4.14
C VAL A 9 1.12 -12.09 4.85
N GLY A 10 1.55 -13.28 4.46
CA GLY A 10 2.77 -13.88 5.01
C GLY A 10 4.05 -13.20 4.52
N GLU A 11 5.13 -13.34 5.30
CA GLU A 11 6.47 -12.78 5.02
C GLU A 11 7.02 -13.14 3.62
N GLN A 12 6.59 -14.27 3.05
CA GLN A 12 7.01 -14.71 1.72
C GLN A 12 6.64 -13.73 0.60
N TYR A 13 5.62 -12.90 0.80
CA TYR A 13 5.17 -11.87 -0.15
C TYR A 13 5.86 -10.53 0.05
N TRP A 14 6.86 -10.44 0.92
CA TRP A 14 7.60 -9.21 1.17
C TRP A 14 9.05 -9.34 0.72
N THR A 15 9.54 -8.35 -0.01
CA THR A 15 10.97 -8.18 -0.28
C THR A 15 11.48 -7.04 0.57
N VAL A 16 12.49 -7.32 1.39
CA VAL A 16 13.20 -6.30 2.15
C VAL A 16 14.07 -5.50 1.20
N VAL A 17 13.98 -4.17 1.25
CA VAL A 17 15.00 -3.27 0.71
C VAL A 17 15.95 -2.95 1.86
N ASN A 18 17.20 -3.36 1.75
CA ASN A 18 18.21 -3.14 2.77
C ASN A 18 18.40 -1.64 3.04
N ARG A 19 19.01 -1.28 4.18
CA ARG A 19 19.22 0.12 4.56
C ARG A 19 20.09 0.89 3.56
N ASP A 20 20.97 0.20 2.85
CA ASP A 20 21.81 0.74 1.77
C ASP A 20 21.09 0.80 0.41
N GLY A 21 19.82 0.40 0.35
CA GLY A 21 19.02 0.38 -0.87
C GLY A 21 19.16 -0.89 -1.71
N THR A 22 20.01 -1.85 -1.30
CA THR A 22 20.18 -3.11 -2.03
C THR A 22 19.02 -4.07 -1.80
N LEU A 23 18.78 -4.95 -2.77
CA LEU A 23 17.86 -6.08 -2.61
C LEU A 23 18.65 -7.32 -2.18
N PRO A 24 18.06 -8.23 -1.38
CA PRO A 24 18.66 -9.51 -1.03
C PRO A 24 19.08 -10.30 -2.26
N LEU A 25 20.15 -11.10 -2.15
CA LEU A 25 20.61 -11.97 -3.23
C LEU A 25 19.47 -12.84 -3.79
N GLY A 26 19.37 -12.88 -5.11
CA GLY A 26 18.32 -13.60 -5.83
C GLY A 26 16.97 -12.89 -5.88
N ARG A 27 16.85 -11.66 -5.35
CA ARG A 27 15.67 -10.81 -5.54
C ARG A 27 15.92 -9.74 -6.61
N SER A 28 14.91 -9.46 -7.42
CA SER A 28 14.91 -8.32 -8.36
C SER A 28 13.61 -7.52 -8.27
N SER A 29 13.62 -6.30 -8.83
CA SER A 29 12.41 -5.49 -8.94
C SER A 29 11.32 -6.10 -9.84
N ASP A 30 11.65 -7.12 -10.64
CA ASP A 30 10.68 -7.82 -11.48
C ASP A 30 9.74 -8.72 -10.68
N GLU A 31 10.09 -8.99 -9.43
CA GLU A 31 9.24 -9.73 -8.50
C GLU A 31 8.22 -8.83 -7.80
N PHE A 32 8.38 -7.51 -7.87
CA PHE A 32 7.46 -6.59 -7.21
C PHE A 32 6.08 -6.68 -7.85
N ILE A 33 5.07 -6.75 -6.98
CA ILE A 33 3.68 -6.84 -7.44
C ILE A 33 3.24 -5.46 -7.91
N ARG A 34 2.93 -5.39 -9.21
CA ARG A 34 2.19 -4.29 -9.80
C ARG A 34 0.72 -4.60 -9.64
N MET A 35 -0.01 -3.74 -8.96
CA MET A 35 -1.44 -3.92 -8.78
C MET A 35 -2.13 -3.47 -10.06
N ASP A 36 -3.08 -4.26 -10.57
CA ASP A 36 -3.77 -3.95 -11.81
C ASP A 36 -4.42 -2.57 -11.72
N SER A 37 -3.96 -1.67 -12.59
CA SER A 37 -4.56 -0.37 -12.82
C SER A 37 -5.73 -0.55 -13.78
N SER A 38 -6.80 -1.21 -13.35
CA SER A 38 -8.05 -1.18 -14.12
C SER A 38 -8.63 0.24 -14.05
N GLY A 39 -8.84 0.85 -15.23
CA GLY A 39 -9.22 2.27 -15.40
C GLY A 39 -8.05 3.20 -15.81
N SER A 40 -8.35 4.47 -16.07
CA SER A 40 -7.43 5.55 -16.50
C SER A 40 -6.28 5.90 -15.52
N CYS A 41 -6.03 5.05 -14.51
CA CYS A 41 -4.98 5.20 -13.50
C CYS A 41 -3.58 4.84 -14.06
N SER A 42 -3.11 5.57 -15.07
CA SER A 42 -1.76 5.42 -15.64
C SER A 42 -0.63 5.64 -14.62
N ASP A 43 -0.92 6.35 -13.54
CA ASP A 43 0.06 6.83 -12.56
C ASP A 43 0.64 5.78 -11.61
N LEU A 44 0.04 4.59 -11.53
CA LEU A 44 0.53 3.50 -10.68
C LEU A 44 1.37 2.45 -11.42
N ARG A 45 1.59 2.61 -12.74
CA ARG A 45 2.32 1.61 -13.55
C ARG A 45 3.74 1.34 -13.05
N ASN A 46 4.35 2.34 -12.41
CA ASN A 46 5.71 2.27 -11.84
C ASN A 46 5.72 2.44 -10.31
N ALA A 47 4.58 2.21 -9.67
CA ALA A 47 4.42 2.31 -8.23
C ALA A 47 4.18 0.93 -7.61
N PHE A 48 4.71 0.73 -6.40
CA PHE A 48 4.58 -0.52 -5.65
C PHE A 48 4.10 -0.24 -4.23
N VAL A 49 3.36 -1.19 -3.66
CA VAL A 49 2.97 -1.12 -2.25
C VAL A 49 4.21 -1.35 -1.38
N ALA A 50 4.55 -0.35 -0.58
CA ALA A 50 5.66 -0.42 0.37
C ALA A 50 5.12 -0.48 1.80
N PHE A 51 5.91 -1.07 2.70
CA PHE A 51 5.63 -1.12 4.13
C PHE A 51 6.89 -0.74 4.90
N TRP A 52 6.75 0.22 5.80
CA TRP A 52 7.82 0.68 6.67
C TRP A 52 7.44 0.47 8.14
N SER A 53 8.40 -0.02 8.90
CA SER A 53 8.28 -0.24 10.34
C SER A 53 9.51 0.35 11.01
N VAL A 54 9.28 1.18 12.03
CA VAL A 54 10.32 1.91 12.75
C VAL A 54 10.05 1.85 14.24
N ASN A 55 11.12 1.73 15.02
CA ASN A 55 11.10 1.93 16.46
C ASN A 55 11.89 3.21 16.75
N ASP A 56 11.21 4.21 17.30
CA ASP A 56 11.80 5.47 17.74
C ASP A 56 11.43 5.74 19.22
N HIS A 57 11.79 6.91 19.76
CA HIS A 57 11.47 7.26 21.16
C HIS A 57 9.96 7.35 21.49
N PHE A 58 9.09 7.44 20.48
CA PHE A 58 7.64 7.41 20.61
C PHE A 58 7.08 5.98 20.44
N GLY A 59 7.95 4.98 20.35
CA GLY A 59 7.61 3.57 20.26
C GLY A 59 7.55 3.03 18.82
N HIS A 60 6.85 1.91 18.66
CA HIS A 60 6.71 1.24 17.38
C HIS A 60 5.73 1.95 16.46
N TYR A 61 6.12 2.14 15.19
CA TYR A 61 5.26 2.69 14.15
C TYR A 61 5.39 1.90 12.86
N GLU A 62 4.25 1.71 12.22
CA GLU A 62 4.10 0.91 11.01
C GLU A 62 3.15 1.61 10.06
N THR A 63 3.54 1.67 8.80
CA THR A 63 2.74 2.34 7.79
C THR A 63 3.06 1.76 6.41
N PHE A 64 2.03 1.65 5.60
CA PHE A 64 2.16 1.47 4.16
C PHE A 64 2.38 2.80 3.46
N GLY A 65 3.05 2.72 2.33
CA GLY A 65 3.32 3.84 1.45
C GLY A 65 3.53 3.38 0.02
N GLN A 66 4.05 4.29 -0.79
CA GLN A 66 4.31 4.06 -2.20
C GLN A 66 5.80 3.99 -2.46
N ALA A 67 6.25 2.90 -3.10
CA ALA A 67 7.59 2.78 -3.65
C ALA A 67 7.61 3.00 -5.16
N HIS A 68 8.74 3.46 -5.68
CA HIS A 68 9.02 3.64 -7.09
C HIS A 68 10.50 3.34 -7.37
N LEU A 69 10.80 2.96 -8.61
CA LEU A 69 12.18 2.84 -9.09
C LEU A 69 12.69 4.20 -9.57
N GLU A 70 13.84 4.62 -9.08
CA GLU A 70 14.49 5.88 -9.43
C GLU A 70 16.00 5.66 -9.52
N ASN A 71 16.60 5.93 -10.68
CA ASN A 71 18.04 5.78 -10.90
C ASN A 71 18.60 4.41 -10.45
N ASN A 72 17.90 3.32 -10.78
CA ASN A 72 18.21 1.94 -10.36
C ASN A 72 18.15 1.66 -8.84
N GLN A 73 17.66 2.60 -8.04
CA GLN A 73 17.39 2.41 -6.63
C GLN A 73 15.88 2.38 -6.38
N VAL A 74 15.44 1.66 -5.36
CA VAL A 74 14.04 1.69 -4.94
C VAL A 74 13.88 2.69 -3.81
N CYS A 75 13.06 3.71 -4.04
CA CYS A 75 12.70 4.71 -3.04
C CYS A 75 11.22 4.61 -2.72
N ALA A 76 10.84 5.00 -1.51
CA ALA A 76 9.47 4.98 -1.05
C ALA A 76 9.14 6.22 -0.22
N GLN A 77 7.87 6.60 -0.24
CA GLN A 77 7.32 7.70 0.53
C GLN A 77 6.27 7.17 1.49
N PHE A 78 6.33 7.63 2.74
CA PHE A 78 5.48 7.21 3.83
C PHE A 78 4.94 8.43 4.58
N SER A 79 3.68 8.33 5.01
CA SER A 79 3.13 9.25 6.01
C SER A 79 3.67 8.85 7.38
N HIS A 80 4.22 9.79 8.14
CA HIS A 80 4.76 9.55 9.47
C HIS A 80 3.79 9.99 10.56
N ARG A 81 4.01 9.54 11.81
CA ARG A 81 3.11 9.81 12.94
C ARG A 81 2.95 11.29 13.28
N ASP A 82 3.94 12.11 12.94
CA ASP A 82 3.94 13.56 13.14
C ASP A 82 3.28 14.34 11.98
N GLY A 83 2.70 13.63 11.01
CA GLY A 83 2.12 14.24 9.81
C GLY A 83 3.15 14.70 8.78
N SER A 84 4.42 14.36 8.96
CA SER A 84 5.46 14.61 7.96
C SER A 84 5.54 13.48 6.92
N THR A 85 6.05 13.82 5.74
CA THR A 85 6.41 12.85 4.71
C THR A 85 7.82 12.34 4.94
N LYS A 86 8.01 11.03 4.94
CA LYS A 86 9.32 10.39 4.98
C LYS A 86 9.61 9.71 3.66
N ARG A 87 10.65 10.19 2.98
CA ARG A 87 11.21 9.56 1.79
C ARG A 87 12.43 8.72 2.19
N LEU A 88 12.41 7.44 1.85
CA LEU A 88 13.46 6.47 2.17
C LEU A 88 13.87 5.73 0.91
N CYS A 89 15.17 5.47 0.73
CA CYS A 89 15.67 4.65 -0.37
C CYS A 89 16.33 3.36 0.14
N GLY A 90 15.87 2.89 1.31
CA GLY A 90 16.29 1.66 1.97
C GLY A 90 15.60 1.49 3.33
N GLY A 91 15.65 0.28 3.89
CA GLY A 91 15.14 -0.02 5.24
C GLY A 91 13.61 -0.18 5.32
N PHE A 92 12.98 -0.63 4.23
CA PHE A 92 11.54 -0.90 4.15
C PHE A 92 11.26 -2.21 3.40
N ARG A 93 10.00 -2.60 3.26
CA ARG A 93 9.56 -3.80 2.53
C ARG A 93 8.68 -3.42 1.35
N ILE A 94 8.70 -4.23 0.30
CA ILE A 94 7.86 -4.08 -0.89
C ILE A 94 7.05 -5.35 -1.11
N LEU A 95 5.77 -5.18 -1.42
CA LEU A 95 4.90 -6.29 -1.77
C LEU A 95 5.39 -6.94 -3.08
N SER A 96 5.69 -8.22 -3.00
CA SER A 96 6.38 -9.00 -4.04
C SER A 96 5.72 -10.36 -4.21
N ARG A 97 5.98 -11.01 -5.35
CA ARG A 97 5.58 -12.40 -5.57
C ARG A 97 6.22 -13.31 -4.52
N SER A 98 5.47 -14.33 -4.14
CA SER A 98 5.92 -15.33 -3.17
C SER A 98 7.18 -16.03 -3.69
N LYS A 99 8.16 -16.24 -2.80
CA LYS A 99 9.37 -17.02 -3.11
C LYS A 99 9.08 -18.49 -3.42
N TYR A 100 7.99 -19.03 -2.88
CA TYR A 100 7.68 -20.46 -2.94
C TYR A 100 6.66 -20.80 -4.02
N ASN A 101 5.75 -19.87 -4.32
CA ASN A 101 4.65 -20.08 -5.25
C ASN A 101 4.67 -18.99 -6.32
N GLN A 102 4.89 -19.37 -7.58
CA GLN A 102 4.84 -18.46 -8.74
C GLN A 102 3.40 -18.10 -9.15
N ILE A 103 2.44 -18.20 -8.23
CA ILE A 103 1.05 -17.82 -8.49
C ILE A 103 1.02 -16.34 -8.91
N SER A 104 0.17 -16.03 -9.89
CA SER A 104 -0.12 -14.65 -10.31
C SER A 104 -0.55 -13.78 -9.13
N ASN A 105 -0.45 -12.45 -9.26
CA ASN A 105 -0.81 -11.50 -8.20
C ASN A 105 -2.16 -11.88 -7.54
N PRO A 106 -2.18 -12.33 -6.28
CA PRO A 106 -3.43 -12.77 -5.62
C PRO A 106 -4.19 -11.60 -4.99
N PHE A 107 -3.67 -10.36 -5.09
CA PHE A 107 -4.19 -9.20 -4.39
C PHE A 107 -4.94 -8.28 -5.34
N ILE A 108 -6.11 -7.82 -4.91
CA ILE A 108 -6.89 -6.78 -5.58
C ILE A 108 -7.26 -5.68 -4.60
N PHE A 109 -7.31 -4.44 -5.08
CA PHE A 109 -7.95 -3.36 -4.32
C PHE A 109 -9.43 -3.34 -4.66
N VAL A 110 -10.27 -3.34 -3.62
CA VAL A 110 -11.72 -3.15 -3.73
C VAL A 110 -12.09 -1.74 -3.29
N ARG A 111 -13.29 -1.28 -3.66
CA ARG A 111 -13.76 0.02 -3.17
C ARG A 111 -14.02 -0.04 -1.66
N ALA A 112 -13.91 1.10 -0.99
CA ALA A 112 -14.06 1.19 0.46
C ALA A 112 -15.43 0.64 0.93
N GLU A 113 -16.50 0.87 0.17
CA GLU A 113 -17.86 0.40 0.51
C GLU A 113 -18.02 -1.13 0.40
N GLN A 114 -17.11 -1.79 -0.31
CA GLN A 114 -17.05 -3.24 -0.45
C GLN A 114 -16.03 -3.87 0.50
N ALA A 115 -15.23 -3.04 1.18
CA ALA A 115 -14.20 -3.52 2.09
C ALA A 115 -14.83 -3.90 3.43
N SER A 116 -14.72 -5.18 3.78
CA SER A 116 -15.08 -5.72 5.09
C SER A 116 -13.84 -5.76 5.97
N VAL A 117 -13.97 -5.38 7.25
CA VAL A 117 -12.86 -5.47 8.22
C VAL A 117 -12.36 -6.92 8.35
N HIS A 118 -13.24 -7.89 8.18
CA HIS A 118 -12.93 -9.32 8.33
C HIS A 118 -12.21 -9.92 7.12
N ASP A 119 -12.45 -9.37 5.93
CA ASP A 119 -11.90 -9.89 4.67
C ASP A 119 -10.69 -9.06 4.20
N ALA A 120 -10.49 -7.87 4.79
CA ALA A 120 -9.40 -6.99 4.46
C ALA A 120 -8.05 -7.65 4.79
N VAL A 121 -7.21 -7.71 3.76
CA VAL A 121 -5.84 -8.21 3.87
C VAL A 121 -5.02 -7.30 4.80
N THR A 122 -4.27 -7.93 5.70
CA THR A 122 -3.41 -7.21 6.65
C THR A 122 -1.95 -7.67 6.58
N TYR A 123 -1.03 -6.77 6.94
CA TYR A 123 0.34 -7.12 7.30
C TYR A 123 0.68 -6.44 8.61
N LEU A 124 1.11 -7.24 9.60
CA LEU A 124 1.33 -6.79 10.98
C LEU A 124 0.13 -6.00 11.55
N GLY A 125 -1.10 -6.42 11.20
CA GLY A 125 -2.33 -5.77 11.65
C GLY A 125 -2.66 -4.43 10.98
N LYS A 126 -1.83 -3.94 10.04
CA LYS A 126 -2.13 -2.78 9.21
C LYS A 126 -2.79 -3.20 7.90
N GLN A 127 -3.59 -2.30 7.31
CA GLN A 127 -4.27 -2.53 6.04
C GLN A 127 -3.69 -1.61 4.94
N PRO A 128 -3.29 -2.12 3.77
CA PRO A 128 -2.86 -1.28 2.67
C PRO A 128 -4.08 -0.57 2.04
N ALA A 129 -3.87 0.64 1.54
CA ALA A 129 -4.88 1.45 0.87
C ALA A 129 -4.38 1.93 -0.49
N LYS A 130 -5.30 2.03 -1.45
CA LYS A 130 -5.13 2.85 -2.66
C LYS A 130 -6.04 4.07 -2.52
N LEU A 131 -5.45 5.25 -2.53
CA LEU A 131 -6.17 6.51 -2.54
C LEU A 131 -6.19 7.05 -3.97
N THR A 132 -7.29 7.68 -4.38
CA THR A 132 -7.41 8.31 -5.70
C THR A 132 -7.97 9.71 -5.53
N ASN A 133 -7.22 10.71 -6.02
CA ASN A 133 -7.68 12.08 -6.11
C ASN A 133 -8.68 12.19 -7.26
N ARG A 134 -9.96 12.47 -6.96
CA ARG A 134 -11.02 12.55 -7.97
C ARG A 134 -10.83 13.71 -8.96
N ARG A 135 -10.15 14.78 -8.56
CA ARG A 135 -9.96 15.96 -9.40
C ARG A 135 -8.84 15.75 -10.42
N THR A 136 -7.75 15.11 -10.01
CA THR A 136 -6.57 14.90 -10.87
C THR A 136 -6.53 13.51 -11.49
N GLY A 137 -7.32 12.56 -10.99
CA GLY A 137 -7.24 11.14 -11.37
C GLY A 137 -6.03 10.40 -10.79
N GLU A 138 -5.15 11.12 -10.08
CA GLU A 138 -3.92 10.57 -9.53
C GLU A 138 -4.24 9.55 -8.43
N SER A 139 -3.48 8.46 -8.39
CA SER A 139 -3.60 7.46 -7.33
C SER A 139 -2.27 7.17 -6.67
N PHE A 140 -2.32 6.86 -5.37
CA PHE A 140 -1.15 6.54 -4.57
C PHE A 140 -1.48 5.52 -3.48
N TYR A 141 -0.43 4.88 -2.93
CA TYR A 141 -0.57 3.89 -1.87
C TYR A 141 -0.35 4.48 -0.48
N GLY A 142 -1.05 3.92 0.49
CA GLY A 142 -1.00 4.35 1.88
C GLY A 142 -1.57 3.31 2.83
N THR A 143 -1.91 3.74 4.04
CA THR A 143 -2.46 2.89 5.11
C THR A 143 -3.93 3.19 5.33
N ALA A 144 -4.75 2.15 5.44
CA ALA A 144 -6.12 2.23 5.92
C ALA A 144 -6.23 1.75 7.37
N LYS A 145 -7.22 2.31 8.05
CA LYS A 145 -7.79 1.79 9.29
C LYS A 145 -9.28 1.71 9.10
N ILE A 146 -9.75 0.60 8.53
CA ILE A 146 -11.14 0.42 8.08
C ILE A 146 -12.12 0.56 9.25
N SER A 147 -11.75 0.09 10.45
CA SER A 147 -12.56 0.23 11.66
C SER A 147 -12.83 1.69 12.05
N GLU A 148 -11.91 2.59 11.76
CA GLU A 148 -12.05 4.04 12.00
C GLU A 148 -12.46 4.81 10.75
N LYS A 149 -12.58 4.12 9.62
CA LYS A 149 -12.91 4.66 8.30
C LYS A 149 -11.95 5.76 7.85
N ILE A 150 -10.67 5.61 8.17
CA ILE A 150 -9.61 6.56 7.81
C ILE A 150 -8.62 5.88 6.87
N ALA A 151 -8.16 6.60 5.86
CA ALA A 151 -6.99 6.24 5.05
C ALA A 151 -6.02 7.42 5.00
N ARG A 152 -4.72 7.12 5.06
CA ARG A 152 -3.63 8.10 5.01
C ARG A 152 -2.60 7.68 3.98
N GLY A 153 -2.01 8.64 3.29
CA GLY A 153 -0.92 8.40 2.35
C GLY A 153 -0.21 9.70 1.98
N VAL A 154 0.72 9.59 1.04
CA VAL A 154 1.47 10.71 0.51
C VAL A 154 1.21 10.78 -0.99
N ASP A 155 0.77 11.94 -1.49
CA ASP A 155 0.54 12.14 -2.92
C ASP A 155 1.85 12.36 -3.71
N LYS A 156 1.81 12.51 -5.03
CA LYS A 156 3.02 12.76 -5.84
C LYS A 156 3.75 14.04 -5.47
N LYS A 157 3.09 15.03 -4.88
CA LYS A 157 3.73 16.30 -4.47
C LYS A 157 4.48 16.15 -3.14
N GLY A 158 4.29 15.02 -2.44
CA GLY A 158 4.86 14.79 -1.14
C GLY A 158 3.97 15.29 0.00
N ASP A 159 2.71 15.64 -0.29
CA ASP A 159 1.77 16.13 0.70
C ASP A 159 1.09 14.96 1.42
N ASN A 160 0.91 15.08 2.73
CA ASN A 160 0.15 14.09 3.51
C ASN A 160 -1.33 14.27 3.25
N VAL A 161 -1.99 13.19 2.83
CA VAL A 161 -3.41 13.16 2.57
C VAL A 161 -4.07 12.22 3.56
N GLU A 162 -5.07 12.73 4.28
CA GLU A 162 -5.99 11.94 5.10
C GLU A 162 -7.38 12.00 4.49
N VAL A 163 -8.03 10.84 4.39
CA VAL A 163 -9.40 10.72 3.91
C VAL A 163 -10.22 9.96 4.93
N ILE A 164 -11.34 10.55 5.34
CA ILE A 164 -12.40 9.89 6.09
C ILE A 164 -13.42 9.38 5.08
N PHE A 165 -13.67 8.07 5.05
CA PHE A 165 -14.64 7.45 4.14
C PHE A 165 -15.88 6.98 4.90
N LEU A 166 -17.01 6.86 4.21
CA LEU A 166 -18.25 6.33 4.79
C LEU A 166 -18.46 4.91 4.29
N LEU A 167 -18.61 3.96 5.22
CA LEU A 167 -18.83 2.53 4.92
C LEU A 167 -20.32 2.16 4.75
N SER A 168 -21.22 3.11 4.52
CA SER A 168 -22.67 2.84 4.52
C SER A 168 -23.44 3.48 3.36
N VAL A 169 -24.13 2.58 2.64
CA VAL A 169 -25.22 2.69 1.66
C VAL A 169 -24.80 2.97 0.20
N PRO A 170 -25.17 2.09 -0.76
CA PRO A 170 -24.78 2.24 -2.16
C PRO A 170 -25.54 3.44 -2.77
N PRO A 171 -24.84 4.38 -3.43
CA PRO A 171 -25.48 5.14 -4.48
C PRO A 171 -25.62 4.21 -5.68
N SER A 172 -26.87 3.91 -6.00
CA SER A 172 -27.30 3.45 -7.30
C SER A 172 -26.60 4.26 -8.40
N LYS A 173 -26.02 3.54 -9.38
CA LYS A 173 -25.66 3.97 -10.75
C LYS A 173 -24.25 4.59 -11.00
N PHE A 174 -23.55 3.88 -11.89
CA PHE A 174 -22.43 4.17 -12.82
C PHE A 174 -22.26 5.67 -13.22
N PHE A 175 -21.08 6.24 -13.51
CA PHE A 175 -20.07 5.93 -14.56
C PHE A 175 -18.70 6.64 -14.30
N CYS A 176 -17.62 6.14 -14.92
CA CYS A 176 -16.50 6.97 -15.41
C CYS A 176 -16.70 7.14 -16.93
N SER A 177 -16.71 8.37 -17.46
CA SER A 177 -16.68 8.58 -18.91
C SER A 177 -15.27 8.41 -19.43
N THR A 178 -15.19 7.92 -20.68
CA THR A 178 -14.03 8.06 -21.58
C THR A 178 -13.53 9.48 -21.65
#